data_AF-A0A699YVH4-F1
#
_entry.id   AF-A0A699YVH4-F1
#
_cell.length_a   1.000
_cell.length_b   1.000
_cell.length_c   1.000
_cell.angle_alpha   90.00
_cell.angle_beta   90.00
_cell.angle_gamma   90.00
#
_symmetry.space_group_name_H-M   'P 1'
#
loop_
_entity.id
_entity.type
_entity.pdbx_description
1 polymer ?
#
loop_
_entity_poly.entity_id
_entity_poly.type
_entity_poly.pdbx_seq_one_letter_code
_entity_poly.pdbx_strand_id
1 'polypeptide(L)'
;MVCTGCVAGVRSLSSAELDDDEPRLAYEMVQGPLARWTKRVPGQAPPTAVLVHGILGRRQNMQSFARMLAQGFPAWQILLVDMRCHGESAGLANRPDGPHTVHSAAKDILLLLRELKLFPHVLIGHSFGGKVVMSMVEVFGTSQLPRPLQVRG
;
A
#
# COMPACT_ATOMS: atom_id res chain seq x y z
N MET A 1 -28.25 -3.42 -18.41
CA MET A 1 -27.10 -2.57 -18.03
C MET A 1 -27.03 -2.59 -16.51
N VAL A 2 -26.17 -3.45 -15.94
CA VAL A 2 -26.04 -3.63 -14.49
C VAL A 2 -24.84 -2.80 -14.04
N CYS A 3 -25.05 -1.85 -13.13
CA CYS A 3 -23.96 -1.12 -12.48
C CYS A 3 -23.06 -2.10 -11.72
N THR A 4 -21.82 -2.26 -12.15
CA THR A 4 -20.73 -3.06 -11.54
C THR A 4 -20.19 -2.45 -10.24
N GLY A 5 -21.02 -1.76 -9.45
CA GLY A 5 -20.58 -0.83 -8.41
C GLY A 5 -20.45 -1.38 -6.98
N CYS A 6 -21.03 -2.52 -6.63
CA CYS A 6 -20.96 -3.06 -5.26
C CYS A 6 -20.79 -4.57 -5.29
N VAL A 7 -19.54 -5.04 -5.19
CA VAL A 7 -19.28 -6.44 -4.86
C VAL A 7 -19.29 -6.56 -3.34
N ALA A 8 -20.23 -7.34 -2.80
CA ALA A 8 -20.53 -7.42 -1.38
C ALA A 8 -19.26 -7.70 -0.54
N GLY A 9 -19.00 -6.83 0.45
CA GLY A 9 -18.01 -7.04 1.50
C GLY A 9 -16.62 -6.44 1.28
N VAL A 10 -16.23 -6.04 0.06
CA VAL A 10 -14.95 -5.33 -0.14
C VAL A 10 -15.10 -3.86 0.21
N ARG A 11 -14.23 -3.37 1.09
CA ARG A 11 -14.20 -1.96 1.51
C ARG A 11 -12.97 -1.28 0.92
N SER A 12 -13.11 0.00 0.60
CA SER A 12 -12.01 0.86 0.17
C SER A 12 -12.00 2.04 1.13
N LEU A 13 -10.84 2.33 1.71
CA LEU A 13 -10.62 3.39 2.68
C LEU A 13 -9.44 4.23 2.21
N SER A 14 -9.67 5.50 1.92
CA SER A 14 -8.61 6.47 1.63
C SER A 14 -7.78 6.78 2.88
N SER A 15 -6.61 7.40 2.70
CA SER A 15 -5.78 7.89 3.80
C SER A 15 -6.55 8.82 4.76
N ALA A 16 -7.44 9.67 4.23
CA ALA A 16 -8.28 10.56 5.03
C ALA A 16 -9.30 9.78 5.88
N GLU A 17 -9.96 8.76 5.31
CA GLU A 17 -10.91 7.90 6.05
C GLU A 17 -10.22 7.00 7.11
N LEU A 18 -8.88 6.94 7.08
CA LEU A 18 -8.05 6.20 8.03
C LEU A 18 -7.42 7.11 9.10
N ASP A 19 -7.90 8.36 9.20
CA ASP A 19 -7.40 9.36 10.14
C ASP A 19 -5.91 9.64 9.96
N ASP A 20 -5.50 9.73 8.69
CA ASP A 20 -4.18 10.18 8.28
C ASP A 20 -4.32 11.58 7.68
N ASP A 21 -4.36 12.59 8.56
CA ASP A 21 -4.66 13.98 8.19
C ASP A 21 -3.51 14.64 7.41
N GLU A 22 -2.27 14.21 7.64
CA GLU A 22 -1.09 14.75 6.97
C GLU A 22 -0.16 13.65 6.43
N PRO A 23 -0.65 12.81 5.50
CA PRO A 23 0.14 11.70 5.00
C PRO A 23 1.29 12.23 4.13
N ARG A 24 2.40 11.49 4.10
CA ARG A 24 3.50 11.80 3.16
C ARG A 24 3.19 11.31 1.76
N LEU A 25 2.49 10.19 1.64
CA LEU A 25 1.98 9.64 0.40
C LEU A 25 0.47 9.43 0.54
N ALA A 26 -0.31 9.80 -0.47
CA ALA A 26 -1.71 9.41 -0.56
C ALA A 26 -1.80 7.91 -0.82
N TYR A 27 -2.72 7.25 -0.14
CA TYR A 27 -2.91 5.81 -0.27
C TYR A 27 -4.37 5.43 -0.08
N GLU A 28 -4.68 4.20 -0.47
CA GLU A 28 -5.98 3.58 -0.31
C GLU A 28 -5.79 2.15 0.20
N MET A 29 -6.54 1.77 1.22
CA MET A 29 -6.61 0.42 1.72
C MET A 29 -7.87 -0.26 1.19
N VAL A 30 -7.70 -1.25 0.32
CA VAL A 30 -8.78 -2.11 -0.16
C VAL A 30 -8.80 -3.39 0.66
N GLN A 31 -9.83 -3.58 1.47
CA GLN A 31 -9.95 -4.71 2.39
C GLN A 31 -10.91 -5.76 1.86
N GLY A 32 -10.47 -7.02 1.84
CA GLY A 32 -11.34 -8.15 1.60
C GLY A 32 -12.43 -8.29 2.68
N PRO A 33 -13.50 -9.06 2.41
CA PRO A 33 -14.63 -9.20 3.32
C PRO A 33 -14.29 -9.65 4.75
N LEU A 34 -13.20 -10.38 4.94
CA LEU A 34 -12.73 -10.89 6.23
C LEU A 34 -11.55 -10.08 6.81
N ALA A 35 -10.97 -9.16 6.05
CA ALA A 35 -9.87 -8.31 6.51
C ALA A 35 -10.39 -7.11 7.31
N ARG A 36 -9.86 -6.91 8.52
CA ARG A 36 -10.17 -5.75 9.37
C ARG A 36 -8.88 -5.19 9.94
N TRP A 37 -8.41 -4.10 9.35
CA TRP A 37 -7.34 -3.26 9.90
C TRP A 37 -7.83 -1.83 10.02
N THR A 38 -7.41 -1.15 11.08
CA THR A 38 -7.59 0.29 11.27
C THR A 38 -6.31 0.85 11.90
N LYS A 39 -6.02 2.13 11.65
CA LYS A 39 -4.86 2.81 12.25
C LYS A 39 -4.99 2.96 13.77
N ARG A 40 -6.23 3.07 14.28
CA ARG A 40 -6.57 3.37 15.69
C ARG A 40 -6.46 2.19 16.65
N VAL A 41 -6.71 0.96 16.19
CA VAL A 41 -6.77 -0.21 17.06
C VAL A 41 -5.58 -1.12 16.79
N PRO A 42 -4.61 -1.21 17.72
CA PRO A 42 -3.53 -2.18 17.61
C PRO A 42 -4.12 -3.59 17.65
N GLY A 43 -3.81 -4.40 16.64
CA GLY A 43 -4.21 -5.79 16.53
C GLY A 43 -3.34 -6.51 15.51
N GLN A 44 -3.55 -7.82 15.34
CA GLN A 44 -2.86 -8.57 14.29
C GLN A 44 -3.31 -8.05 12.93
N ALA A 45 -2.41 -7.40 12.20
CA ALA A 45 -2.72 -6.88 10.88
C ALA A 45 -3.01 -8.03 9.88
N PRO A 46 -4.03 -7.91 9.02
CA PRO A 46 -4.28 -8.87 7.96
C PRO A 46 -3.08 -8.98 6.99
N PRO A 47 -2.92 -10.11 6.31
CA PRO A 47 -1.99 -10.24 5.21
C PRO A 47 -2.16 -9.09 4.21
N THR A 48 -1.06 -8.37 3.94
CA THR A 48 -1.09 -7.12 3.19
C THR A 48 -0.28 -7.26 1.92
N ALA A 49 -0.89 -6.98 0.77
CA ALA A 49 -0.19 -6.78 -0.49
C ALA A 49 -0.05 -5.27 -0.76
N VAL A 50 1.11 -4.83 -1.25
CA VAL A 50 1.34 -3.43 -1.65
C VAL A 50 1.41 -3.36 -3.16
N LEU A 51 0.61 -2.48 -3.74
CA LEU A 51 0.45 -2.32 -5.18
C LEU A 51 0.99 -0.94 -5.61
N VAL A 52 2.06 -0.96 -6.41
CA VAL A 52 2.82 0.22 -6.83
C VAL A 52 2.61 0.44 -8.33
N HIS A 53 2.06 1.59 -8.70
CA HIS A 53 1.73 1.93 -10.09
C HIS A 53 2.98 2.27 -10.94
N GLY A 54 2.79 2.41 -12.26
CA GLY A 54 3.85 2.81 -13.19
C GLY A 54 4.02 4.33 -13.31
N ILE A 55 5.00 4.78 -14.09
CA ILE A 55 5.25 6.21 -14.34
C ILE A 55 4.02 6.85 -15.02
N LEU A 56 3.70 8.10 -14.67
CA LEU A 56 2.48 8.82 -15.08
C LEU A 56 1.17 8.20 -14.58
N GLY A 57 1.23 7.15 -13.77
CA GLY A 57 0.07 6.52 -13.16
C GLY A 57 -0.31 7.13 -11.82
N ARG A 58 -1.39 6.58 -11.26
CA ARG A 58 -1.88 6.81 -9.89
C ARG A 58 -2.57 5.55 -9.36
N ARG A 59 -2.82 5.48 -8.06
CA ARG A 59 -3.49 4.37 -7.35
C ARG A 59 -4.83 4.01 -7.98
N GLN A 60 -5.61 4.99 -8.43
CA GLN A 60 -6.93 4.76 -9.02
C GLN A 60 -6.84 3.93 -10.32
N ASN A 61 -5.73 3.97 -11.06
CA ASN A 61 -5.55 3.13 -12.24
C ASN A 61 -5.49 1.63 -11.88
N MET A 62 -5.12 1.30 -10.65
CA MET A 62 -4.93 -0.07 -10.17
C MET A 62 -6.11 -0.56 -9.31
N GLN A 63 -7.14 0.27 -9.11
CA GLN A 63 -8.24 -0.01 -8.16
C GLN A 63 -9.05 -1.26 -8.53
N SER A 64 -9.40 -1.43 -9.81
CA SER A 64 -10.14 -2.61 -10.28
C SER A 64 -9.38 -3.90 -10.01
N PHE A 65 -8.06 -3.88 -10.24
CA PHE A 65 -7.19 -5.03 -9.96
C PHE A 65 -7.09 -5.31 -8.45
N ALA A 66 -6.92 -4.29 -7.62
CA ALA A 66 -6.91 -4.45 -6.17
C ALA A 66 -8.23 -5.01 -5.61
N ARG A 67 -9.38 -4.55 -6.13
CA ARG A 67 -10.70 -5.10 -5.75
C ARG A 67 -10.85 -6.55 -6.14
N MET A 68 -10.39 -6.94 -7.34
CA MET A 68 -10.36 -8.33 -7.77
C MET A 68 -9.51 -9.20 -6.84
N LEU A 69 -8.32 -8.72 -6.45
CA LEU A 69 -7.46 -9.42 -5.48
C LEU A 69 -8.14 -9.57 -4.11
N ALA A 70 -8.73 -8.50 -3.58
CA ALA A 70 -9.42 -8.54 -2.28
C ALA A 70 -10.65 -9.48 -2.27
N GLN A 71 -11.28 -9.70 -3.44
CA GLN A 71 -12.34 -10.69 -3.59
C GLN A 71 -11.80 -12.12 -3.64
N GLY A 72 -10.74 -12.35 -4.42
CA GLY A 72 -10.11 -13.67 -4.54
C GLY A 72 -9.41 -14.12 -3.25
N PHE A 73 -8.99 -13.17 -2.42
CA PHE A 73 -8.32 -13.39 -1.14
C PHE A 73 -9.05 -12.66 0.00
N PRO A 74 -10.19 -13.20 0.51
CA PRO A 74 -11.09 -12.44 1.39
C PRO A 74 -10.49 -11.98 2.72
N ALA A 75 -9.45 -12.66 3.22
CA ALA A 75 -8.74 -12.30 4.45
C ALA A 75 -7.60 -11.30 4.23
N TRP A 76 -7.33 -10.90 2.99
CA TRP A 76 -6.24 -9.98 2.65
C TRP A 76 -6.72 -8.54 2.53
N GLN A 77 -5.75 -7.64 2.67
CA GLN A 77 -5.92 -6.24 2.29
C GLN A 77 -4.84 -5.83 1.29
N ILE A 78 -5.19 -4.89 0.42
CA ILE A 78 -4.35 -4.37 -0.64
C ILE A 78 -4.13 -2.88 -0.38
N LEU A 79 -2.89 -2.49 -0.15
CA LEU A 79 -2.46 -1.10 -0.03
C LEU A 79 -2.08 -0.58 -1.42
N LEU A 80 -2.85 0.36 -1.96
CA LEU A 80 -2.50 1.10 -3.16
C LEU A 80 -1.89 2.44 -2.75
N VAL A 81 -0.79 2.82 -3.40
CA VAL A 81 -0.05 4.03 -3.03
C VAL A 81 0.13 4.92 -4.26
N ASP A 82 -0.15 6.21 -4.12
CA ASP A 82 0.35 7.22 -5.06
C ASP A 82 1.81 7.51 -4.71
N MET A 83 2.73 7.19 -5.61
CA MET A 83 4.16 7.46 -5.37
C MET A 83 4.44 8.97 -5.27
N ARG A 84 5.61 9.34 -4.73
CA ARG A 84 6.12 10.72 -4.77
C ARG A 84 5.92 11.34 -6.16
N CYS A 85 5.52 12.61 -6.18
CA CYS A 85 5.26 13.39 -7.40
C CYS A 85 4.13 12.87 -8.32
N HIS A 86 3.35 11.86 -7.89
CA HIS A 86 2.25 11.30 -8.68
C HIS A 86 0.92 11.39 -7.91
N GLY A 87 -0.18 11.29 -8.64
CA GLY A 87 -1.53 11.24 -8.09
C GLY A 87 -1.80 12.36 -7.07
N GLU A 88 -2.44 12.02 -5.96
CA GLU A 88 -2.73 12.96 -4.88
C GLU A 88 -1.47 13.27 -4.04
N SER A 89 -0.48 12.37 -4.01
CA SER A 89 0.80 12.60 -3.31
C SER A 89 1.57 13.81 -3.83
N ALA A 90 1.39 14.19 -5.10
CA ALA A 90 2.01 15.37 -5.67
C ALA A 90 1.54 16.67 -4.99
N GLY A 91 0.30 16.70 -4.49
CA GLY A 91 -0.33 17.89 -3.90
C GLY A 91 -0.24 17.98 -2.38
N LEU A 92 0.30 16.98 -1.69
CA LEU A 92 0.35 16.95 -0.23
C LEU A 92 1.33 17.98 0.34
N ALA A 93 0.95 18.60 1.46
CA ALA A 93 1.81 19.54 2.18
C ALA A 93 3.11 18.88 2.67
N ASN A 94 2.99 17.66 3.24
CA ASN A 94 4.11 16.88 3.75
C ASN A 94 4.71 15.90 2.73
N ARG A 95 4.57 16.21 1.43
CA ARG A 95 5.08 15.36 0.34
C ARG A 95 6.61 15.17 0.44
N PRO A 96 7.14 14.00 0.05
CA PRO A 96 8.58 13.77 0.01
C PRO A 96 9.32 14.75 -0.91
N ASP A 97 10.40 15.31 -0.37
CA ASP A 97 11.40 16.11 -1.08
C ASP A 97 12.35 15.21 -1.91
N GLY A 98 13.13 15.85 -2.78
CA GLY A 98 14.24 15.28 -3.52
C GLY A 98 15.34 14.67 -2.63
N PRO A 99 16.23 13.87 -3.22
CA PRO A 99 16.33 13.58 -4.65
C PRO A 99 15.22 12.64 -5.15
N HIS A 100 14.69 12.87 -6.35
CA HIS A 100 13.61 12.07 -6.94
C HIS A 100 14.17 10.84 -7.67
N THR A 101 14.57 9.82 -6.91
CA THR A 101 15.12 8.56 -7.42
C THR A 101 14.19 7.38 -7.16
N VAL A 102 14.43 6.24 -7.83
CA VAL A 102 13.74 4.96 -7.56
C VAL A 102 13.93 4.55 -6.09
N HIS A 103 15.15 4.69 -5.56
CA HIS A 103 15.45 4.40 -4.15
C HIS A 103 14.67 5.29 -3.19
N SER A 104 14.57 6.59 -3.50
CA SER A 104 13.80 7.52 -2.69
C SER A 104 12.30 7.18 -2.71
N ALA A 105 11.74 6.81 -3.86
CA ALA A 105 10.36 6.36 -3.98
C ALA A 105 10.11 5.07 -3.17
N ALA A 106 11.03 4.11 -3.24
CA ALA A 106 10.95 2.89 -2.43
C ALA A 106 10.95 3.22 -0.93
N LYS A 107 11.89 4.08 -0.49
CA LYS A 107 12.02 4.50 0.91
C LYS A 107 10.74 5.16 1.44
N ASP A 108 10.06 5.98 0.65
CA ASP A 108 8.80 6.60 1.10
C ASP A 108 7.70 5.56 1.36
N ILE A 109 7.57 4.56 0.48
CA ILE A 109 6.58 3.49 0.66
C ILE A 109 6.92 2.65 1.91
N LEU A 110 8.21 2.40 2.15
CA LEU A 110 8.67 1.70 3.36
C LEU A 110 8.40 2.51 4.64
N LEU A 111 8.59 3.83 4.59
CA LEU A 111 8.27 4.71 5.70
C LEU A 111 6.77 4.76 5.96
N LEU A 112 5.95 4.81 4.91
CA LEU A 112 4.50 4.68 5.02
C LEU A 112 4.12 3.35 5.70
N LEU A 113 4.64 2.22 5.24
CA LEU A 113 4.38 0.92 5.86
C LEU A 113 4.76 0.89 7.35
N ARG A 114 5.89 1.50 7.71
CA ARG A 114 6.32 1.66 9.11
C ARG A 114 5.35 2.51 9.92
N GLU A 115 4.89 3.64 9.37
CA GLU A 115 3.91 4.54 10.00
C GLU A 115 2.57 3.84 10.23
N LEU A 116 2.13 3.03 9.26
CA LEU A 116 0.91 2.20 9.35
C LEU A 116 1.09 0.95 10.21
N LYS A 117 2.32 0.65 10.67
CA LYS A 117 2.69 -0.58 11.39
C LYS A 117 2.28 -1.85 10.62
N LEU A 118 2.45 -1.81 9.30
CA LEU A 118 2.14 -2.92 8.39
C LEU A 118 3.42 -3.57 7.87
N PHE A 119 3.41 -4.90 7.77
CA PHE A 119 4.45 -5.65 7.07
C PHE A 119 3.90 -6.20 5.75
N PRO A 120 4.52 -5.85 4.60
CA PRO A 120 4.05 -6.32 3.31
C PRO A 120 4.38 -7.81 3.15
N HIS A 121 3.35 -8.63 2.91
CA HIS A 121 3.52 -10.05 2.58
C HIS A 121 3.79 -10.24 1.09
N VAL A 122 3.27 -9.33 0.26
CA VAL A 122 3.44 -9.34 -1.19
C VAL A 122 3.68 -7.90 -1.66
N LEU A 123 4.60 -7.74 -2.60
CA LEU A 123 4.81 -6.47 -3.30
C LEU A 123 4.54 -6.69 -4.78
N ILE A 124 3.76 -5.80 -5.39
CA ILE A 124 3.35 -5.89 -6.80
C ILE A 124 3.65 -4.54 -7.44
N GLY A 125 4.53 -4.53 -8.44
CA GLY A 125 4.93 -3.31 -9.15
C GLY A 125 4.56 -3.38 -10.63
N HIS A 126 3.82 -2.39 -11.13
CA HIS A 126 3.51 -2.28 -12.55
C HIS A 126 4.53 -1.39 -13.27
N SER A 127 5.19 -1.91 -14.32
CA SER A 127 6.17 -1.15 -15.13
C SER A 127 7.25 -0.48 -14.25
N PHE A 128 7.31 0.86 -14.20
CA PHE A 128 8.21 1.61 -13.32
C PHE A 128 8.06 1.22 -11.84
N GLY A 129 6.84 0.91 -11.39
CA GLY A 129 6.59 0.41 -10.03
C GLY A 129 7.32 -0.90 -9.74
N GLY A 130 7.63 -1.71 -10.76
CA GLY A 130 8.45 -2.92 -10.61
C GLY A 130 9.87 -2.60 -10.13
N LYS A 131 10.51 -1.56 -10.70
CA LYS A 131 11.83 -1.09 -10.25
C LYS A 131 11.79 -0.59 -8.81
N VAL A 132 10.71 0.11 -8.44
CA VAL A 132 10.52 0.62 -7.08
C VAL A 132 10.37 -0.54 -6.09
N VAL A 133 9.55 -1.54 -6.40
CA VAL A 133 9.36 -2.73 -5.56
C VAL A 133 10.65 -3.54 -5.41
N MET A 134 11.43 -3.71 -6.49
CA MET A 134 12.76 -4.34 -6.37
C MET A 134 13.67 -3.56 -5.42
N SER A 135 13.71 -2.23 -5.52
CA SER A 135 14.49 -1.39 -4.62
C SER A 135 13.98 -1.46 -3.16
N MET A 136 12.67 -1.62 -2.94
CA MET A 136 12.12 -1.87 -1.59
C MET A 136 12.71 -3.15 -0.99
N VAL A 137 12.81 -4.23 -1.77
CA VAL A 137 13.40 -5.51 -1.32
C VAL A 137 14.89 -5.34 -1.01
N GLU A 138 15.64 -4.58 -1.81
CA GLU A 138 17.06 -4.29 -1.52
C GLU A 138 17.24 -3.51 -0.22
N VAL A 139 16.41 -2.48 0.02
CA VAL A 139 16.45 -1.68 1.26
C VAL A 139 16.07 -2.53 2.49
N PHE A 140 15.08 -3.41 2.35
CA PHE A 140 14.74 -4.38 3.40
C PHE A 140 15.83 -5.43 3.61
N GLY A 141 16.43 -5.98 2.55
CA GLY A 141 17.44 -7.03 2.63
C GLY A 141 18.79 -6.55 3.17
N THR A 142 19.09 -5.25 3.05
CA THR A 142 20.32 -4.63 3.57
C THR A 142 20.20 -4.23 5.05
N SER A 143 19.00 -4.21 5.62
CA SER A 143 18.82 -4.06 7.06
C SER A 143 18.91 -5.45 7.71
N GLN A 144 20.03 -5.75 8.37
CA GLN A 144 20.11 -6.89 9.29
C GLN A 144 19.10 -6.68 10.43
N LEU A 145 17.89 -7.21 10.28
CA LEU A 145 16.89 -7.29 11.33
C LEU A 145 16.30 -8.69 11.39
N PRO A 146 15.96 -9.20 12.58
CA PRO A 146 15.55 -10.58 12.76
C PRO A 146 14.31 -10.86 11.91
N ARG A 147 14.33 -11.97 11.15
CA ARG A 147 13.10 -12.53 10.59
C ARG A 147 12.06 -12.61 11.72
N PRO A 148 10.76 -12.35 11.47
CA PRO A 148 9.73 -12.69 12.43
C PRO A 148 9.94 -14.16 12.82
N LEU A 149 10.32 -14.41 14.07
CA LEU A 149 10.39 -15.76 14.59
C LEU A 149 8.95 -16.28 14.50
N GLN A 150 8.69 -17.16 13.54
CA GLN A 150 7.48 -17.97 13.56
C GLN A 150 7.58 -18.84 14.81
N VAL A 151 7.00 -18.38 15.92
CA VAL A 151 6.71 -19.26 17.04
C VAL A 151 5.56 -20.13 16.57
N ARG A 152 5.87 -21.36 16.16
CA ARG A 152 4.86 -22.41 16.00
C ARG A 152 4.35 -22.73 17.41
N GLY A 153 3.08 -22.41 17.66
CA GLY A 153 2.28 -22.84 18.80
C GLY A 153 0.98 -23.40 18.29
#